data_AF-A0A316UB97-F1
#
_entry.id   AF-A0A316UB97-F1
#
_cell.length_a   1.000
_cell.length_b   1.000
_cell.length_c   1.000
_cell.angle_alpha   90.00
_cell.angle_beta   90.00
_cell.angle_gamma   90.00
#
_symmetry.space_group_name_H-M   'P 1'
#
loop_
_entity.id
_entity.type
_entity.pdbx_description
1 polymer ?
#
loop_
_entity_poly.entity_id
_entity_poly.type
_entity_poly.pdbx_seq_one_letter_code
_entity_poly.pdbx_strand_id
1 'polypeptide(L)'
;RASGQHRRSGSRVRPSSDGGHRRSASRARRSLSISGLTRGPSGPADPLKEPRRSIGKRPEEFDLRARDSRNGHKFLKREKDLVREVPFAAPYAKSGVVLSSPASWSDFKVPGPLTLGHGQWWYLIAGQSIVAAVISGAINFGVGCATYNKYQPPTELRFWQWIPVPLAGDMGVTIIVQQIVSMIITSALVHHDLTDGPIGPLRRPWPPLMHLPSTPSPTGSWLGCRMSADVPDEKPLYMGKAEGQGKLKRYWWWLVRASLTGSERNDILAKGISWRQRCERILWTAVQGFILCLLTFPWFWPISIAIVAPIYEHRNLAGTWIPPIVKLLYGAIMALLTNPIMALLAMGAESSVRRAYPELDIWQPFGGEADYQAWLTEQHIAGDEVEIG
;
A
#
# COMPACT_ATOMS: atom_id res chain seq x y z
N ARG A 1 -13.52 -32.03 -64.23
CA ARG A 1 -12.71 -33.28 -64.18
C ARG A 1 -12.52 -33.61 -62.70
N ALA A 2 -13.41 -34.41 -62.12
CA ALA A 2 -13.30 -35.88 -61.94
C ALA A 2 -12.80 -36.15 -60.49
N SER A 3 -13.69 -36.54 -59.56
CA SER A 3 -14.06 -37.92 -59.15
C SER A 3 -13.00 -38.60 -58.27
N GLY A 4 -13.27 -39.37 -57.21
CA GLY A 4 -14.49 -39.95 -56.64
C GLY A 4 -14.28 -40.24 -55.14
N GLN A 5 -15.31 -40.31 -54.30
CA GLN A 5 -16.17 -41.47 -54.01
C GLN A 5 -15.43 -42.76 -53.59
N HIS A 6 -15.61 -43.15 -52.32
CA HIS A 6 -15.97 -44.53 -51.97
C HIS A 6 -16.89 -44.61 -50.74
N ARG A 7 -18.06 -45.22 -50.97
CA ARG A 7 -19.10 -45.66 -50.01
C ARG A 7 -18.79 -47.05 -49.47
N ARG A 8 -19.31 -47.37 -48.27
CA ARG A 8 -20.01 -48.62 -47.85
C ARG A 8 -20.48 -48.42 -46.39
N SER A 9 -21.74 -48.17 -46.05
CA SER A 9 -22.96 -49.00 -46.02
C SER A 9 -22.91 -50.23 -45.12
N GLY A 10 -23.66 -50.20 -44.01
CA GLY A 10 -23.99 -51.34 -43.15
C GLY A 10 -25.18 -51.01 -42.25
N SER A 11 -26.37 -51.41 -42.70
CA SER A 11 -27.68 -51.26 -42.06
C SER A 11 -28.00 -52.40 -41.09
N ARG A 12 -28.81 -52.13 -40.05
CA ARG A 12 -29.90 -52.96 -39.45
C ARG A 12 -30.12 -52.49 -38.00
N VAL A 13 -31.28 -52.47 -37.34
CA VAL A 13 -32.71 -52.72 -37.59
C VAL A 13 -33.41 -52.21 -36.31
N ARG A 14 -34.57 -51.56 -36.45
CA ARG A 14 -35.52 -51.22 -35.36
C ARG A 14 -36.46 -52.40 -35.09
N PRO A 15 -37.03 -52.52 -33.88
CA PRO A 15 -38.43 -52.10 -33.66
C PRO A 15 -38.57 -51.33 -32.32
N SER A 16 -39.29 -50.21 -32.17
CA SER A 16 -40.72 -49.87 -32.31
C SER A 16 -41.67 -50.52 -31.28
N SER A 17 -42.56 -49.66 -30.75
CA SER A 17 -43.74 -49.89 -29.89
C SER A 17 -43.45 -49.90 -28.38
N ASP A 18 -44.24 -49.29 -27.49
CA ASP A 18 -45.30 -48.30 -27.61
C ASP A 18 -45.66 -47.81 -26.19
N GLY A 19 -46.33 -46.66 -26.11
CA GLY A 19 -47.38 -46.44 -25.11
C GLY A 19 -47.02 -45.76 -23.79
N GLY A 20 -47.71 -44.64 -23.53
CA GLY A 20 -48.14 -44.33 -22.16
C GLY A 20 -48.04 -42.87 -21.73
N HIS A 21 -49.03 -42.07 -22.13
CA HIS A 21 -49.34 -40.77 -21.50
C HIS A 21 -49.44 -40.86 -19.96
N ARG A 22 -48.84 -39.90 -19.26
CA ARG A 22 -49.54 -39.15 -18.17
C ARG A 22 -48.80 -37.87 -17.78
N ARG A 23 -49.58 -36.79 -17.78
CA ARG A 23 -49.24 -35.47 -17.26
C ARG A 23 -49.04 -35.55 -15.74
N SER A 24 -47.98 -34.93 -15.23
CA SER A 24 -48.00 -34.33 -13.89
C SER A 24 -46.99 -33.20 -13.83
N ALA A 25 -47.52 -31.99 -13.67
CA ALA A 25 -46.76 -30.80 -13.36
C ALA A 25 -46.09 -30.97 -11.99
N SER A 26 -44.76 -30.93 -11.95
CA SER A 26 -44.02 -30.71 -10.72
C SER A 26 -42.91 -29.71 -11.00
N ARG A 27 -43.12 -28.54 -10.40
CA ARG A 27 -42.26 -27.36 -10.36
C ARG A 27 -40.95 -27.74 -9.65
N ALA A 28 -39.99 -28.30 -10.38
CA ALA A 28 -38.66 -28.61 -9.86
C ALA A 28 -37.77 -27.36 -10.01
N ARG A 29 -37.39 -26.80 -8.86
CA ARG A 29 -36.31 -25.82 -8.71
C ARG A 29 -35.11 -26.30 -9.52
N ARG A 30 -34.59 -25.45 -10.42
CA ARG A 30 -33.25 -25.62 -11.01
C ARG A 30 -32.21 -25.52 -9.90
N SER A 31 -31.92 -26.62 -9.23
CA SER A 31 -30.63 -26.84 -8.61
C SER A 31 -29.63 -26.96 -9.76
N LEU A 32 -28.83 -25.91 -9.97
CA LEU A 32 -27.60 -26.04 -10.74
C LEU A 32 -26.76 -27.11 -10.03
N SER A 33 -26.74 -28.30 -10.61
CA SER A 33 -25.78 -29.33 -10.23
C SER A 33 -24.40 -28.75 -10.45
N ILE A 34 -23.68 -28.57 -9.34
CA ILE A 34 -22.25 -28.33 -9.32
C ILE A 34 -21.61 -29.59 -9.91
N SER A 35 -21.46 -29.58 -11.23
CA SER A 35 -20.73 -30.58 -11.97
C SER A 35 -19.25 -30.35 -11.69
N GLY A 36 -18.68 -31.25 -10.89
CA GLY A 36 -17.28 -31.67 -10.86
C GLY A 36 -16.24 -30.65 -11.32
N LEU A 37 -15.81 -29.77 -10.41
CA LEU A 37 -14.41 -29.38 -10.35
C LEU A 37 -13.66 -30.57 -9.75
N THR A 38 -13.18 -31.45 -10.62
CA THR A 38 -12.08 -32.36 -10.31
C THR A 38 -10.96 -31.54 -9.67
N ARG A 39 -10.79 -31.69 -8.35
CA ARG A 39 -9.58 -31.31 -7.62
C ARG A 39 -8.44 -32.10 -8.26
N GLY A 40 -7.70 -31.46 -9.15
CA GLY A 40 -6.35 -31.91 -9.49
C GLY A 40 -5.45 -31.81 -8.26
N PRO A 41 -4.26 -32.44 -8.29
CA PRO A 41 -3.32 -32.38 -7.18
C PRO A 41 -3.02 -30.90 -6.88
N SER A 42 -3.39 -30.50 -5.67
CA SER A 42 -3.43 -29.13 -5.17
C SER A 42 -2.01 -28.60 -5.03
N GLY A 43 -1.55 -27.85 -6.03
CA GLY A 43 -0.55 -26.80 -5.82
C GLY A 43 -1.22 -25.57 -5.21
N PRO A 44 -0.42 -24.63 -4.69
CA PRO A 44 -0.94 -23.48 -3.98
C PRO A 44 -1.94 -22.72 -4.83
N ALA A 45 -3.14 -22.47 -4.31
CA ALA A 45 -4.10 -21.65 -5.03
C ALA A 45 -3.52 -20.25 -5.19
N ASP A 46 -3.04 -19.93 -6.40
CA ASP A 46 -2.44 -18.63 -6.73
C ASP A 46 -3.28 -17.50 -6.11
N PRO A 47 -2.76 -16.81 -5.07
CA PRO A 47 -3.50 -15.81 -4.30
C PRO A 47 -4.07 -14.69 -5.17
N LEU A 48 -3.49 -14.52 -6.36
CA LEU A 48 -3.85 -13.53 -7.34
C LEU A 48 -5.04 -13.98 -8.21
N LYS A 49 -5.23 -15.29 -8.39
CA LYS A 49 -6.32 -15.88 -9.19
C LYS A 49 -7.58 -16.14 -8.38
N GLU A 50 -7.47 -16.32 -7.07
CA GLU A 50 -8.65 -16.49 -6.22
C GLU A 50 -9.43 -15.16 -6.08
N PRO A 51 -10.70 -15.07 -6.49
CA PRO A 51 -11.52 -13.92 -6.11
C PRO A 51 -11.69 -13.96 -4.58
N ARG A 52 -11.25 -12.92 -3.86
CA ARG A 52 -11.40 -12.84 -2.39
C ARG A 52 -12.90 -12.85 -2.07
N ARG A 53 -13.47 -14.00 -1.73
CA ARG A 53 -14.92 -14.12 -1.46
C ARG A 53 -15.29 -13.68 -0.05
N SER A 54 -14.33 -13.60 0.87
CA SER A 54 -14.59 -13.23 2.27
C SER A 54 -13.95 -11.89 2.66
N ILE A 55 -14.71 -11.15 3.45
CA ILE A 55 -14.43 -9.83 4.03
C ILE A 55 -13.25 -9.87 5.02
N GLY A 56 -12.95 -11.04 5.59
CA GLY A 56 -12.00 -11.20 6.69
C GLY A 56 -10.56 -11.40 6.25
N LYS A 57 -9.65 -11.08 7.18
CA LYS A 57 -8.25 -11.53 7.16
C LYS A 57 -8.20 -13.03 6.88
N ARG A 58 -7.20 -13.49 6.11
CA ARG A 58 -6.88 -14.93 6.06
C ARG A 58 -6.56 -15.40 7.50
N PRO A 59 -6.76 -16.68 7.86
CA PRO A 59 -6.29 -17.21 9.15
C PRO A 59 -4.83 -16.78 9.45
N GLU A 60 -3.99 -16.86 8.43
CA GLU A 60 -2.58 -16.43 8.47
C GLU A 60 -2.36 -14.92 8.68
N GLU A 61 -3.31 -14.09 8.28
CA GLU A 61 -3.24 -12.63 8.44
C GLU A 61 -3.62 -12.18 9.86
N PHE A 62 -4.32 -13.01 10.64
CA PHE A 62 -4.59 -12.72 12.05
C PHE A 62 -3.32 -12.83 12.91
N ASP A 63 -2.36 -13.66 12.48
CA ASP A 63 -1.10 -13.91 13.18
C ASP A 63 0.07 -13.08 12.63
N LEU A 64 -0.19 -12.01 11.85
CA LEU A 64 0.87 -11.13 11.31
C LEU A 64 1.80 -10.56 12.39
N ARG A 65 1.26 -10.38 13.60
CA ARG A 65 2.03 -9.96 14.76
C ARG A 65 2.90 -11.07 15.33
N ALA A 66 2.44 -12.31 15.34
CA ALA A 66 3.25 -13.47 15.76
C ALA A 66 4.39 -13.74 14.76
N ARG A 67 4.16 -13.49 13.47
CA ARG A 67 5.16 -13.58 12.39
C ARG A 67 6.17 -12.43 12.36
N ASP A 68 6.04 -11.43 13.24
CA ASP A 68 7.07 -10.39 13.37
C ASP A 68 8.34 -11.00 13.98
N SER A 69 9.41 -10.99 13.19
CA SER A 69 10.76 -11.43 13.57
C SER A 69 11.25 -10.90 14.92
N ARG A 70 10.71 -9.78 15.42
CA ARG A 70 11.09 -9.18 16.70
C ARG A 70 10.33 -9.74 17.90
N ASN A 71 9.18 -10.39 17.71
CA ASN A 71 8.39 -10.93 18.81
C ASN A 71 8.93 -12.30 19.29
N GLY A 72 9.58 -13.08 18.42
CA GLY A 72 10.13 -14.41 18.74
C GLY A 72 11.37 -14.42 19.64
N HIS A 73 12.07 -13.30 19.81
CA HIS A 73 13.31 -13.25 20.60
C HIS A 73 13.12 -13.07 22.12
N LYS A 74 11.88 -13.04 22.61
CA LYS A 74 11.61 -12.73 24.03
C LYS A 74 11.92 -13.85 25.02
N PHE A 75 12.24 -15.08 24.59
CA PHE A 75 12.32 -16.19 25.55
C PHE A 75 13.72 -16.77 25.84
N LEU A 76 14.73 -16.71 24.96
CA LEU A 76 15.90 -17.61 25.17
C LEU A 76 17.31 -17.19 24.73
N LYS A 77 17.64 -15.93 24.38
CA LYS A 77 19.04 -15.58 24.08
C LYS A 77 19.55 -14.30 24.74
N ARG A 78 20.68 -14.45 25.44
CA ARG A 78 21.55 -13.42 26.03
C ARG A 78 21.70 -12.21 25.09
N GLU A 79 21.37 -11.06 25.64
CA GLU A 79 20.97 -9.82 24.96
C GLU A 79 22.12 -8.97 24.37
N LYS A 80 23.35 -9.48 24.25
CA LYS A 80 24.53 -8.66 23.88
C LYS A 80 25.13 -8.91 22.49
N ASP A 81 24.88 -10.05 21.85
CA ASP A 81 25.60 -10.43 20.61
C ASP A 81 24.72 -10.44 19.33
N LEU A 82 23.47 -9.96 19.40
CA LEU A 82 22.53 -9.96 18.27
C LEU A 82 21.85 -8.59 18.03
N VAL A 83 22.51 -7.48 18.41
CA VAL A 83 22.10 -6.15 17.93
C VAL A 83 22.51 -6.04 16.47
N ARG A 84 21.77 -6.72 15.58
CA ARG A 84 21.95 -6.53 14.14
C ARG A 84 21.64 -5.07 13.85
N GLU A 85 22.64 -4.33 13.40
CA GLU A 85 22.45 -2.95 12.95
C GLU A 85 21.44 -2.95 11.82
N VAL A 86 20.23 -2.46 12.11
CA VAL A 86 19.19 -2.29 11.10
C VAL A 86 19.52 -1.00 10.37
N PRO A 87 19.63 -1.01 9.03
CA PRO A 87 19.78 0.24 8.29
C PRO A 87 18.70 1.25 8.68
N PHE A 88 19.06 2.52 8.77
CA PHE A 88 18.17 3.64 9.10
C PHE A 88 16.92 3.66 8.21
N ALA A 89 17.10 3.29 6.93
CA ALA A 89 16.02 3.12 5.99
C ALA A 89 15.87 1.66 5.55
N ALA A 90 15.91 0.68 6.46
CA ALA A 90 15.44 -0.68 6.14
C ALA A 90 14.04 -0.93 6.71
N PRO A 91 13.08 -1.49 5.91
CA PRO A 91 11.84 -2.04 6.43
C PRO A 91 12.13 -3.18 7.41
N TYR A 92 12.85 -4.22 6.96
CA TYR A 92 13.50 -5.33 7.71
C TYR A 92 14.69 -5.86 6.91
N ALA A 93 15.59 -6.62 7.54
CA ALA A 93 16.72 -7.30 6.87
C ALA A 93 16.30 -8.18 5.67
N LYS A 94 15.05 -8.65 5.67
CA LYS A 94 14.49 -9.54 4.64
C LYS A 94 13.79 -8.78 3.51
N SER A 95 13.47 -7.50 3.67
CA SER A 95 12.81 -6.68 2.62
C SER A 95 13.79 -6.16 1.56
N GLY A 96 13.26 -5.65 0.43
CA GLY A 96 14.08 -5.03 -0.61
C GLY A 96 14.34 -5.93 -1.82
N VAL A 97 13.37 -6.77 -2.20
CA VAL A 97 13.43 -7.53 -3.45
C VAL A 97 13.44 -6.55 -4.62
N VAL A 98 14.28 -6.81 -5.62
CA VAL A 98 14.34 -5.99 -6.83
C VAL A 98 13.91 -6.85 -8.02
N LEU A 99 12.79 -6.48 -8.66
CA LEU A 99 12.28 -7.19 -9.82
C LEU A 99 13.07 -6.82 -11.08
N SER A 100 13.32 -7.80 -11.95
CA SER A 100 13.99 -7.60 -13.24
C SER A 100 13.09 -6.91 -14.27
N SER A 101 11.78 -7.16 -14.18
CA SER A 101 10.80 -6.60 -15.10
C SER A 101 10.31 -5.23 -14.62
N PRO A 102 10.33 -4.19 -15.47
CA PRO A 102 9.76 -2.90 -15.13
C PRO A 102 8.24 -3.03 -14.95
N ALA A 103 7.67 -2.17 -14.09
CA ALA A 103 6.23 -2.13 -13.92
C ALA A 103 5.53 -1.61 -15.18
N SER A 104 4.44 -2.28 -15.54
CA SER A 104 3.52 -1.84 -16.58
C SER A 104 2.47 -0.89 -16.01
N TRP A 105 1.81 -0.11 -16.89
CA TRP A 105 0.68 0.72 -16.48
C TRP A 105 -0.48 -0.07 -15.85
N SER A 106 -0.66 -1.34 -16.23
CA SER A 106 -1.64 -2.22 -15.61
C SER A 106 -1.32 -2.57 -14.16
N ASP A 107 -0.04 -2.55 -13.76
CA ASP A 107 0.38 -2.86 -12.39
C ASP A 107 0.12 -1.70 -11.41
N PHE A 108 -0.09 -0.49 -11.92
CA PHE A 108 -0.47 0.67 -11.11
C PHE A 108 -1.94 0.64 -10.68
N LYS A 109 -2.77 -0.19 -11.31
CA LYS A 109 -4.13 -0.46 -10.83
C LYS A 109 -4.02 -1.15 -9.47
N VAL A 110 -4.78 -0.68 -8.48
CA VAL A 110 -4.71 -1.24 -7.12
C VAL A 110 -4.93 -2.76 -7.19
N PRO A 111 -3.97 -3.58 -6.71
CA PRO A 111 -3.98 -5.02 -6.92
C PRO A 111 -5.03 -5.70 -6.05
N GLY A 112 -5.98 -6.37 -6.71
CA GLY A 112 -7.06 -7.13 -6.07
C GLY A 112 -8.40 -6.39 -6.10
N PRO A 113 -9.52 -7.09 -5.90
CA PRO A 113 -10.83 -6.47 -5.95
C PRO A 113 -11.01 -5.53 -4.75
N LEU A 114 -10.82 -4.22 -4.96
CA LEU A 114 -11.46 -3.16 -4.17
C LEU A 114 -12.96 -3.15 -4.48
N THR A 115 -13.64 -4.28 -4.39
CA THR A 115 -15.05 -4.40 -4.74
C THR A 115 -15.92 -3.80 -3.65
N LEU A 116 -17.07 -3.24 -4.05
CA LEU A 116 -18.05 -2.52 -3.24
C LEU A 116 -18.69 -3.32 -2.07
N GLY A 117 -18.19 -4.52 -1.74
CA GLY A 117 -18.69 -5.38 -0.67
C GLY A 117 -17.65 -5.76 0.39
N HIS A 118 -16.41 -5.25 0.30
CA HIS A 118 -15.30 -5.70 1.15
C HIS A 118 -14.83 -4.61 2.11
N GLY A 119 -14.35 -5.01 3.30
CA GLY A 119 -13.92 -4.09 4.36
C GLY A 119 -12.80 -3.13 3.93
N GLN A 120 -11.91 -3.54 3.02
CA GLN A 120 -10.83 -2.69 2.49
C GLN A 120 -11.37 -1.48 1.71
N TRP A 121 -12.44 -1.64 0.93
CA TRP A 121 -13.03 -0.53 0.18
C TRP A 121 -13.67 0.49 1.13
N TRP A 122 -14.46 0.02 2.11
CA TRP A 122 -15.05 0.89 3.13
C TRP A 122 -13.99 1.57 4.00
N TYR A 123 -12.92 0.86 4.32
CA TYR A 123 -11.80 1.43 5.05
C TYR A 123 -11.14 2.58 4.28
N LEU A 124 -10.86 2.39 2.98
CA LEU A 124 -10.25 3.42 2.15
C LEU A 124 -11.19 4.61 1.88
N ILE A 125 -12.43 4.33 1.46
CA ILE A 125 -13.38 5.37 1.04
C ILE A 125 -14.04 6.06 2.24
N ALA A 126 -14.64 5.32 3.16
CA ALA A 126 -15.31 5.94 4.31
C ALA A 126 -14.31 6.37 5.38
N GLY A 127 -13.41 5.47 5.80
CA GLY A 127 -12.45 5.75 6.87
C GLY A 127 -11.37 6.74 6.44
N GLN A 128 -10.57 6.36 5.44
CA GLN A 128 -9.39 7.12 5.03
C GLN A 128 -9.70 8.25 4.05
N SER A 129 -10.93 8.38 3.53
CA SER A 129 -11.33 9.57 2.74
C SER A 129 -12.29 10.46 3.52
N ILE A 130 -13.52 10.01 3.79
CA ILE A 130 -14.58 10.89 4.35
C ILE A 130 -14.29 11.29 5.79
N VAL A 131 -14.02 10.33 6.67
CA VAL A 131 -13.73 10.62 8.09
C VAL A 131 -12.44 11.44 8.21
N ALA A 132 -11.41 11.07 7.45
CA ALA A 132 -10.19 11.85 7.34
C ALA A 132 -10.44 13.31 6.89
N ALA A 133 -11.27 13.52 5.87
CA ALA A 133 -11.63 14.84 5.37
C ALA A 133 -12.35 15.69 6.43
N VAL A 134 -13.27 15.10 7.19
CA VAL A 134 -13.98 15.78 8.28
C VAL A 134 -12.99 16.20 9.37
N ILE A 135 -12.12 15.30 9.80
CA ILE A 135 -11.13 15.58 10.86
C ILE A 135 -10.12 16.64 10.39
N SER A 136 -9.52 16.48 9.21
CA SER A 136 -8.55 17.43 8.67
C SER A 136 -9.18 18.80 8.39
N GLY A 137 -10.42 18.84 7.90
CA GLY A 137 -11.19 20.07 7.72
C GLY A 137 -11.43 20.77 9.05
N ALA A 138 -11.86 20.04 10.08
CA ALA A 138 -12.11 20.60 11.41
C ALA A 138 -10.82 21.14 12.07
N ILE A 139 -9.68 20.44 11.94
CA ILE A 139 -8.39 20.91 12.44
C ILE A 139 -7.98 22.21 11.72
N ASN A 140 -8.07 22.25 10.40
CA ASN A 140 -7.73 23.46 9.63
C ASN A 140 -8.68 24.62 9.92
N PHE A 141 -9.97 24.34 10.14
CA PHE A 141 -10.95 25.34 10.59
C PHE A 141 -10.53 25.94 11.93
N GLY A 142 -10.17 25.10 12.91
CA GLY A 142 -9.69 25.54 14.22
C GLY A 142 -8.43 26.41 14.12
N VAL A 143 -7.46 26.01 13.30
CA VAL A 143 -6.27 26.82 12.99
C VAL A 143 -6.68 28.15 12.33
N GLY A 144 -7.62 28.12 11.39
CA GLY A 144 -8.16 29.31 10.76
C GLY A 144 -8.80 30.26 11.76
N CYS A 145 -9.65 29.76 12.67
CA CYS A 145 -10.24 30.58 13.74
C CYS A 145 -9.16 31.19 14.65
N ALA A 146 -8.18 30.39 15.08
CA ALA A 146 -7.09 30.86 15.95
C ALA A 146 -6.23 31.94 15.26
N THR A 147 -5.98 31.79 13.95
CA THR A 147 -5.17 32.73 13.17
C THR A 147 -5.95 34.00 12.85
N TYR A 148 -7.20 33.89 12.40
CA TYR A 148 -7.91 34.98 11.73
C TYR A 148 -8.90 35.75 12.62
N ASN A 149 -9.45 35.14 13.68
CA ASN A 149 -10.47 35.80 14.51
C ASN A 149 -9.93 37.02 15.28
N LYS A 150 -8.61 37.13 15.44
CA LYS A 150 -7.95 38.27 16.09
C LYS A 150 -7.91 39.52 15.21
N TYR A 151 -8.13 39.40 13.90
CA TYR A 151 -8.13 40.55 12.99
C TYR A 151 -9.53 41.14 12.91
N GLN A 152 -9.69 42.33 13.48
CA GLN A 152 -10.91 43.13 13.39
C GLN A 152 -10.64 44.43 12.62
N PRO A 153 -11.66 45.02 11.96
CA PRO A 153 -11.55 46.38 11.41
C PRO A 153 -11.07 47.36 12.50
N PRO A 154 -10.11 48.26 12.20
CA PRO A 154 -9.66 48.70 10.88
C PRO A 154 -8.50 47.88 10.27
N THR A 155 -8.07 46.77 10.90
CA THR A 155 -6.98 45.95 10.35
C THR A 155 -7.40 45.32 9.02
N GLU A 156 -6.58 45.48 7.98
CA GLU A 156 -6.83 44.85 6.69
C GLU A 156 -6.26 43.44 6.65
N LEU A 157 -7.11 42.47 6.33
CA LEU A 157 -6.71 41.11 5.99
C LEU A 157 -7.08 40.86 4.53
N ARG A 158 -6.09 40.95 3.64
CA ARG A 158 -6.28 40.71 2.21
C ARG A 158 -5.73 39.34 1.80
N PHE A 159 -6.24 38.83 0.68
CA PHE A 159 -5.89 37.51 0.17
C PHE A 159 -4.37 37.33 -0.11
N TRP A 160 -3.76 38.34 -0.75
CA TRP A 160 -2.36 38.33 -1.20
C TRP A 160 -1.38 39.09 -0.30
N GLN A 161 -1.87 39.78 0.73
CA GLN A 161 -1.04 40.70 1.49
C GLN A 161 -0.13 39.95 2.46
N TRP A 162 1.18 40.17 2.32
CA TRP A 162 2.22 39.50 3.11
C TRP A 162 2.11 39.68 4.62
N ILE A 163 1.52 40.79 5.08
CA ILE A 163 1.34 41.10 6.51
C ILE A 163 -0.13 41.51 6.73
N PRO A 164 -0.85 40.93 7.72
CA PRO A 164 -0.29 40.16 8.82
C PRO A 164 -0.11 38.64 8.59
N VAL A 165 -0.75 38.00 7.60
CA VAL A 165 -0.37 36.70 6.97
C VAL A 165 -1.25 36.58 5.72
N PRO A 166 -0.70 36.32 4.51
CA PRO A 166 -1.54 36.15 3.32
C PRO A 166 -2.32 34.84 3.43
N LEU A 167 -3.65 34.89 3.24
CA LEU A 167 -4.48 33.67 3.18
C LEU A 167 -3.94 32.68 2.14
N ALA A 168 -3.49 33.18 0.99
CA ALA A 168 -2.85 32.38 -0.06
C ALA A 168 -1.58 31.65 0.41
N GLY A 169 -0.73 32.33 1.19
CA GLY A 169 0.49 31.75 1.74
C GLY A 169 0.18 30.69 2.80
N ASP A 170 -0.81 30.95 3.66
CA ASP A 170 -1.25 29.99 4.66
C ASP A 170 -1.85 28.72 4.02
N MET A 171 -2.60 28.85 2.93
CA MET A 171 -3.04 27.69 2.11
C MET A 171 -1.83 26.90 1.55
N GLY A 172 -0.75 27.57 1.16
CA GLY A 172 0.48 26.92 0.71
C GLY A 172 1.15 26.11 1.83
N VAL A 173 1.35 26.73 3.00
CA VAL A 173 1.92 26.07 4.19
C VAL A 173 1.06 24.90 4.65
N THR A 174 -0.26 25.02 4.52
CA THR A 174 -1.21 23.96 4.88
C THR A 174 -0.92 22.66 4.12
N ILE A 175 -0.60 22.71 2.82
CA ILE A 175 -0.25 21.50 2.06
C ILE A 175 0.97 20.82 2.68
N ILE A 176 2.01 21.59 2.97
CA ILE A 176 3.28 21.06 3.49
C ILE A 176 3.04 20.38 4.83
N VAL A 177 2.46 21.11 5.79
CA VAL A 177 2.26 20.61 7.16
C VAL A 177 1.28 19.46 7.18
N GLN A 178 0.15 19.57 6.49
CA GLN A 178 -0.89 18.54 6.51
C GLN A 178 -0.41 17.26 5.82
N GLN A 179 0.35 17.32 4.71
CA GLN A 179 0.85 16.11 4.06
C GLN A 179 1.87 15.37 4.95
N ILE A 180 2.75 16.11 5.65
CA ILE A 180 3.69 15.54 6.62
C ILE A 180 2.94 14.85 7.77
N VAL A 181 2.04 15.57 8.44
CA VAL A 181 1.31 15.08 9.61
C VAL A 181 0.37 13.94 9.22
N SER A 182 -0.35 14.06 8.12
CA SER A 182 -1.28 13.02 7.65
C SER A 182 -0.55 11.75 7.24
N MET A 183 0.64 11.85 6.64
CA MET A 183 1.44 10.67 6.30
C MET A 183 1.90 9.93 7.57
N ILE A 184 2.33 10.67 8.61
CA ILE A 184 2.71 10.12 9.92
C ILE A 184 1.53 9.38 10.55
N ILE A 185 0.39 10.06 10.69
CA ILE A 185 -0.80 9.51 11.38
C ILE A 185 -1.38 8.33 10.59
N THR A 186 -1.65 8.53 9.30
CA THR A 186 -2.31 7.52 8.45
C THR A 186 -1.45 6.27 8.34
N SER A 187 -0.13 6.42 8.13
CA SER A 187 0.72 5.25 8.04
C SER A 187 0.78 4.48 9.35
N ALA A 188 0.88 5.17 10.51
CA ALA A 188 0.91 4.50 11.81
C ALA A 188 -0.39 3.75 12.11
N LEU A 189 -1.55 4.39 11.87
CA LEU A 189 -2.86 3.78 12.07
C LEU A 189 -3.08 2.58 11.15
N VAL A 190 -2.76 2.72 9.85
CA VAL A 190 -2.93 1.62 8.89
C VAL A 190 -2.03 0.45 9.26
N HIS A 191 -0.77 0.68 9.63
CA HIS A 191 0.11 -0.43 10.04
C HIS A 191 -0.42 -1.12 11.29
N HIS A 192 -0.89 -0.38 12.29
CA HIS A 192 -1.53 -0.95 13.47
C HIS A 192 -2.78 -1.78 13.11
N ASP A 193 -3.61 -1.29 12.20
CA ASP A 193 -4.82 -1.99 11.76
C ASP A 193 -4.50 -3.23 10.90
N LEU A 194 -3.38 -3.21 10.18
CA LEU A 194 -2.86 -4.39 9.46
C LEU A 194 -2.43 -5.48 10.45
N THR A 195 -1.76 -5.14 11.55
CA THR A 195 -1.33 -6.13 12.55
C THR A 195 -2.47 -6.58 13.45
N ASP A 196 -3.12 -5.65 14.15
CA ASP A 196 -4.07 -5.95 15.23
C ASP A 196 -5.54 -5.72 14.81
N GLY A 197 -5.78 -5.03 13.69
CA GLY A 197 -7.13 -4.64 13.24
C GLY A 197 -7.81 -5.60 12.28
N PRO A 198 -8.97 -5.20 11.71
CA PRO A 198 -9.80 -6.06 10.87
C PRO A 198 -9.37 -6.12 9.39
N ILE A 199 -8.32 -5.39 9.00
CA ILE A 199 -7.95 -5.18 7.60
C ILE A 199 -6.67 -5.94 7.27
N GLY A 200 -6.68 -6.70 6.17
CA GLY A 200 -5.48 -7.31 5.62
C GLY A 200 -4.72 -6.39 4.67
N PRO A 201 -3.45 -6.67 4.36
CA PRO A 201 -2.67 -5.91 3.37
C PRO A 201 -3.19 -6.10 1.94
N LEU A 202 -2.64 -5.34 1.00
CA LEU A 202 -2.87 -5.59 -0.43
C LEU A 202 -2.20 -6.90 -0.85
N ARG A 203 -2.68 -7.47 -1.96
CA ARG A 203 -2.14 -8.75 -2.50
C ARG A 203 -0.78 -8.61 -3.16
N ARG A 204 -0.42 -7.40 -3.57
CA ARG A 204 0.87 -7.08 -4.16
C ARG A 204 1.34 -5.74 -3.60
N PRO A 205 2.65 -5.50 -3.57
CA PRO A 205 3.17 -4.21 -3.20
C PRO A 205 2.65 -3.12 -4.11
N TRP A 206 2.23 -2.01 -3.52
CA TRP A 206 1.72 -0.86 -4.25
C TRP A 206 2.34 0.43 -3.69
N PRO A 207 2.81 1.33 -4.56
CA PRO A 207 2.87 1.25 -6.02
C PRO A 207 3.90 0.21 -6.49
N PRO A 208 3.85 -0.25 -7.75
CA PRO A 208 4.67 -1.35 -8.26
C PRO A 208 6.13 -0.92 -8.54
N LEU A 209 6.83 -0.41 -7.54
CA LEU A 209 8.17 0.18 -7.67
C LEU A 209 9.30 -0.80 -7.33
N MET A 210 9.00 -2.08 -7.19
CA MET A 210 10.02 -3.10 -6.84
C MET A 210 11.11 -3.27 -7.90
N HIS A 211 10.90 -2.80 -9.14
CA HIS A 211 11.95 -2.81 -10.18
C HIS A 211 13.03 -1.72 -9.99
N LEU A 212 12.82 -0.80 -9.04
CA LEU A 212 13.79 0.21 -8.62
C LEU A 212 14.69 -0.34 -7.51
N PRO A 213 15.89 0.19 -7.28
CA PRO A 213 16.82 -0.35 -6.29
C PRO A 213 16.30 -0.19 -4.86
N SER A 214 16.46 -1.23 -4.04
CA SER A 214 16.08 -1.23 -2.61
C SER A 214 17.12 -0.57 -1.69
N THR A 215 18.32 -0.31 -2.22
CA THR A 215 19.46 0.33 -1.54
C THR A 215 20.14 1.28 -2.53
N PRO A 216 20.75 2.41 -2.11
CA PRO A 216 21.39 3.35 -3.05
C PRO A 216 22.74 2.87 -3.61
N SER A 217 23.35 1.85 -3.00
CA SER A 217 24.63 1.24 -3.38
C SER A 217 24.50 -0.27 -3.56
N PRO A 218 25.19 -0.87 -4.56
CA PRO A 218 25.22 -2.32 -4.73
C PRO A 218 25.93 -3.06 -3.58
N THR A 219 26.80 -2.37 -2.83
CA THR A 219 27.53 -2.94 -1.69
C THR A 219 26.80 -2.73 -0.36
N GLY A 220 25.49 -2.47 -0.37
CA GLY A 220 24.76 -2.13 0.86
C GLY A 220 24.93 -0.65 1.26
N SER A 221 24.05 -0.18 2.14
CA SER A 221 24.11 1.18 2.69
C SER A 221 23.31 1.27 3.97
N TRP A 222 23.72 2.15 4.88
CA TRP A 222 22.94 2.50 6.06
C TRP A 222 21.56 3.12 5.71
N LEU A 223 21.42 3.68 4.51
CA LEU A 223 20.14 4.16 3.96
C LEU A 223 19.36 3.07 3.22
N GLY A 224 19.91 1.87 3.07
CA GLY A 224 19.34 0.80 2.25
C GLY A 224 18.44 -0.16 3.01
N CYS A 225 17.97 -1.19 2.32
CA CYS A 225 17.37 -2.35 2.99
C CYS A 225 18.42 -3.33 3.53
N ARG A 226 19.68 -3.23 3.10
CA ARG A 226 20.80 -4.08 3.53
C ARG A 226 22.02 -3.23 3.92
N MET A 227 22.65 -3.54 5.06
CA MET A 227 23.94 -2.95 5.44
C MET A 227 25.06 -3.50 4.56
N SER A 228 26.19 -2.81 4.49
CA SER A 228 27.35 -3.32 3.76
C SER A 228 27.88 -4.63 4.34
N ALA A 229 27.78 -4.82 5.66
CA ALA A 229 28.13 -6.08 6.32
C ALA A 229 27.19 -7.25 5.97
N ASP A 230 25.98 -6.98 5.48
CA ASP A 230 25.01 -8.02 5.08
C ASP A 230 25.16 -8.44 3.61
N VAL A 231 26.02 -7.75 2.83
CA VAL A 231 26.22 -8.02 1.41
C VAL A 231 27.48 -8.85 1.25
N PRO A 232 27.41 -10.07 0.68
CA PRO A 232 28.60 -10.87 0.40
C PRO A 232 29.55 -10.10 -0.52
N ASP A 233 30.83 -10.04 -0.15
CA ASP A 233 31.86 -9.31 -0.92
C ASP A 233 31.97 -9.76 -2.38
N GLU A 234 31.58 -11.01 -2.66
CA GLU A 234 31.73 -11.65 -3.97
C GLU A 234 30.63 -11.25 -4.99
N LYS A 235 29.45 -10.80 -4.54
CA LYS A 235 28.32 -10.52 -5.44
C LYS A 235 27.59 -9.22 -5.09
N PRO A 236 27.71 -8.15 -5.91
CA PRO A 236 26.97 -6.92 -5.69
C PRO A 236 25.46 -7.16 -5.73
N LEU A 237 24.70 -6.38 -4.95
CA LEU A 237 23.25 -6.41 -4.99
C LEU A 237 22.74 -6.00 -6.38
N TYR A 238 21.72 -6.71 -6.86
CA TYR A 238 21.01 -6.34 -8.07
C TYR A 238 20.29 -4.99 -7.89
N MET A 239 20.48 -4.06 -8.83
CA MET A 239 20.01 -2.67 -8.72
C MET A 239 18.83 -2.36 -9.65
N GLY A 240 18.29 -3.36 -10.37
CA GLY A 240 17.19 -3.17 -11.30
C GLY A 240 17.52 -2.12 -12.36
N LYS A 241 16.61 -1.16 -12.58
CA LYS A 241 16.81 -0.06 -13.54
C LYS A 241 18.04 0.82 -13.26
N ALA A 242 18.57 0.76 -12.05
CA ALA A 242 19.73 1.54 -11.63
C ALA A 242 21.07 0.80 -11.86
N GLU A 243 21.05 -0.41 -12.44
CA GLU A 243 22.24 -1.16 -12.81
C GLU A 243 23.06 -0.44 -13.90
N GLY A 244 24.39 -0.39 -13.72
CA GLY A 244 25.29 0.35 -14.60
C GLY A 244 25.12 1.88 -14.59
N GLN A 245 24.15 2.43 -13.85
CA GLN A 245 23.93 3.88 -13.80
C GLN A 245 24.88 4.57 -12.81
N GLY A 246 25.14 5.87 -13.05
CA GLY A 246 25.94 6.71 -12.16
C GLY A 246 25.34 6.86 -10.76
N LYS A 247 26.19 7.13 -9.76
CA LYS A 247 25.82 7.19 -8.32
C LYS A 247 24.58 8.05 -8.07
N LEU A 248 24.51 9.26 -8.63
CA LEU A 248 23.39 10.17 -8.45
C LEU A 248 22.04 9.56 -8.90
N LYS A 249 22.01 8.90 -10.07
CA LYS A 249 20.81 8.23 -10.58
C LYS A 249 20.38 7.07 -9.70
N ARG A 250 21.32 6.31 -9.14
CA ARG A 250 21.02 5.19 -8.23
C ARG A 250 20.36 5.70 -6.94
N TYR A 251 20.91 6.77 -6.36
CA TYR A 251 20.33 7.45 -5.20
C TYR A 251 18.94 8.01 -5.51
N TRP A 252 18.76 8.62 -6.69
CA TRP A 252 17.46 9.13 -7.11
C TRP A 252 16.41 8.02 -7.21
N TRP A 253 16.70 6.93 -7.93
CA TRP A 253 15.75 5.83 -8.08
C TRP A 253 15.47 5.09 -6.76
N TRP A 254 16.48 4.95 -5.92
CA TRP A 254 16.30 4.45 -4.55
C TRP A 254 15.37 5.37 -3.76
N LEU A 255 15.59 6.69 -3.80
CA LEU A 255 14.76 7.67 -3.09
C LEU A 255 13.31 7.60 -3.57
N VAL A 256 13.08 7.57 -4.88
CA VAL A 256 11.73 7.42 -5.46
C VAL A 256 11.03 6.18 -4.91
N ARG A 257 11.69 5.01 -4.93
CA ARG A 257 11.14 3.79 -4.33
C ARG A 257 10.92 3.94 -2.83
N ALA A 258 11.93 4.39 -2.10
CA ALA A 258 11.89 4.49 -0.64
C ALA A 258 10.81 5.47 -0.16
N SER A 259 10.49 6.49 -0.97
CA SER A 259 9.51 7.52 -0.62
C SER A 259 8.09 7.19 -1.05
N LEU A 260 7.93 6.50 -2.18
CA LEU A 260 6.63 6.18 -2.75
C LEU A 260 6.18 4.74 -2.50
N THR A 261 7.02 3.86 -1.97
CA THR A 261 6.59 2.52 -1.56
C THR A 261 6.42 2.55 -0.05
N GLY A 262 5.23 2.18 0.43
CA GLY A 262 5.05 2.02 1.88
C GLY A 262 5.99 0.95 2.42
N SER A 263 6.33 1.12 3.68
CA SER A 263 7.31 0.29 4.35
C SER A 263 6.95 0.23 5.82
N GLU A 264 7.27 -0.87 6.49
CA GLU A 264 7.18 -0.95 7.95
C GLU A 264 8.07 0.06 8.69
N ARG A 265 8.93 0.80 7.97
CA ARG A 265 9.54 2.03 8.50
C ARG A 265 8.49 3.04 8.99
N ASN A 266 7.30 3.01 8.41
CA ASN A 266 6.22 3.91 8.77
C ASN A 266 5.42 3.42 9.98
N ASP A 267 5.70 2.21 10.47
CA ASP A 267 5.11 1.72 11.72
C ASP A 267 5.85 2.33 12.92
N ILE A 268 5.40 3.50 13.32
CA ILE A 268 5.96 4.24 14.46
C ILE A 268 5.55 3.60 15.80
N LEU A 269 4.48 2.80 15.80
CA LEU A 269 3.87 2.22 17.00
C LEU A 269 4.29 0.77 17.26
N ALA A 270 5.17 0.21 16.42
CA ALA A 270 5.71 -1.13 16.60
C ALA A 270 6.24 -1.35 18.04
N LYS A 271 5.94 -2.53 18.59
CA LYS A 271 6.39 -2.90 19.94
C LYS A 271 7.87 -3.30 19.90
N GLY A 272 8.62 -2.98 20.96
CA GLY A 272 10.03 -3.38 21.10
C GLY A 272 11.05 -2.55 20.31
N ILE A 273 10.65 -1.41 19.73
CA ILE A 273 11.59 -0.48 19.08
C ILE A 273 12.15 0.55 20.08
N SER A 274 13.43 0.88 19.95
CA SER A 274 14.08 1.88 20.79
C SER A 274 13.57 3.30 20.49
N TRP A 275 13.74 4.23 21.42
CA TRP A 275 13.36 5.63 21.22
C TRP A 275 14.07 6.26 20.01
N ARG A 276 15.36 5.95 19.84
CA ARG A 276 16.13 6.37 18.66
C ARG A 276 15.45 5.91 17.37
N GLN A 277 15.12 4.63 17.26
CA GLN A 277 14.45 4.07 16.07
C GLN A 277 13.07 4.71 15.84
N ARG A 278 12.32 5.05 16.90
CA ARG A 278 11.06 5.80 16.77
C ARG A 278 11.28 7.16 16.12
N CYS A 279 12.26 7.92 16.60
CA CYS A 279 12.61 9.21 16.02
C CYS A 279 13.04 9.09 14.56
N GLU A 280 13.87 8.10 14.24
CA GLU A 280 14.31 7.83 12.86
C GLU A 280 13.11 7.51 11.94
N ARG A 281 12.17 6.69 12.41
CA ARG A 281 10.93 6.36 11.68
C ARG A 281 10.00 7.56 11.51
N ILE A 282 9.82 8.38 12.54
CA ILE A 282 9.03 9.62 12.47
C ILE A 282 9.65 10.57 11.44
N LEU A 283 10.97 10.79 11.51
CA LEU A 283 11.67 11.67 10.58
C LEU A 283 11.55 11.16 9.14
N TRP A 284 11.74 9.86 8.93
CA TRP A 284 11.60 9.26 7.61
C TRP A 284 10.17 9.40 7.06
N THR A 285 9.17 9.10 7.88
CA THR A 285 7.75 9.22 7.49
C THR A 285 7.38 10.68 7.20
N ALA A 286 7.97 11.63 7.94
CA ALA A 286 7.84 13.06 7.65
C ALA A 286 8.44 13.44 6.29
N VAL A 287 9.63 12.92 5.97
CA VAL A 287 10.26 13.12 4.65
C VAL A 287 9.40 12.54 3.53
N GLN A 288 8.78 11.38 3.73
CA GLN A 288 7.83 10.82 2.76
C GLN A 288 6.61 11.72 2.56
N GLY A 289 6.02 12.24 3.64
CA GLY A 289 4.92 13.20 3.56
C GLY A 289 5.33 14.49 2.85
N PHE A 290 6.55 14.97 3.07
CA PHE A 290 7.11 16.12 2.35
C PHE A 290 7.31 15.82 0.86
N ILE A 291 7.76 14.63 0.48
CA ILE A 291 7.88 14.24 -0.93
C ILE A 291 6.51 14.12 -1.60
N LEU A 292 5.50 13.58 -0.90
CA LEU A 292 4.12 13.63 -1.37
C LEU A 292 3.64 15.08 -1.54
N CYS A 293 4.02 15.99 -0.64
CA CYS A 293 3.75 17.42 -0.82
C CYS A 293 4.38 17.95 -2.13
N LEU A 294 5.62 17.60 -2.47
CA LEU A 294 6.23 18.03 -3.73
C LEU A 294 5.48 17.55 -4.97
N LEU A 295 4.76 16.43 -4.87
CA LEU A 295 3.90 15.92 -5.94
C LEU A 295 2.53 16.60 -5.97
N THR A 296 1.95 16.94 -4.81
CA THR A 296 0.61 17.52 -4.71
C THR A 296 0.60 19.04 -4.87
N PHE A 297 1.61 19.73 -4.35
CA PHE A 297 1.69 21.19 -4.30
C PHE A 297 1.59 21.86 -5.69
N PRO A 298 2.31 21.40 -6.74
CA PRO A 298 2.35 22.12 -8.02
C PRO A 298 1.01 22.22 -8.75
N TRP A 299 0.03 21.37 -8.43
CA TRP A 299 -1.30 21.43 -9.03
C TRP A 299 -2.37 21.81 -8.02
N PHE A 300 -2.33 21.29 -6.78
CA PHE A 300 -3.37 21.54 -5.79
C PHE A 300 -3.40 23.01 -5.35
N TRP A 301 -2.24 23.61 -5.10
CA TRP A 301 -2.16 25.01 -4.69
C TRP A 301 -2.61 25.96 -5.82
N PRO A 302 -2.05 25.93 -7.04
CA PRO A 302 -2.46 26.85 -8.09
C PRO A 302 -3.94 26.73 -8.48
N ILE A 303 -4.49 25.50 -8.53
CA ILE A 303 -5.92 25.30 -8.80
C ILE A 303 -6.76 25.96 -7.72
N SER A 304 -6.39 25.79 -6.44
CA SER A 304 -7.13 26.39 -5.34
C SER A 304 -7.04 27.92 -5.35
N ILE A 305 -5.86 28.48 -5.67
CA ILE A 305 -5.68 29.91 -5.86
C ILE A 305 -6.53 30.42 -7.03
N ALA A 306 -6.54 29.73 -8.17
CA ALA A 306 -7.34 30.11 -9.33
C ALA A 306 -8.84 30.16 -9.04
N ILE A 307 -9.32 29.35 -8.09
CA ILE A 307 -10.72 29.34 -7.65
C ILE A 307 -10.97 30.46 -6.62
N VAL A 308 -10.13 30.55 -5.58
CA VAL A 308 -10.40 31.39 -4.41
C VAL A 308 -9.99 32.85 -4.62
N ALA A 309 -8.89 33.11 -5.34
CA ALA A 309 -8.37 34.47 -5.52
C ALA A 309 -9.38 35.40 -6.21
N PRO A 310 -10.01 35.05 -7.34
CA PRO A 310 -10.96 35.94 -8.02
C PRO A 310 -12.18 36.30 -7.17
N ILE A 311 -12.54 35.45 -6.20
CA ILE A 311 -13.71 35.66 -5.34
C ILE A 311 -13.40 36.70 -4.23
N TYR A 312 -12.17 36.69 -3.71
CA TYR A 312 -11.82 37.36 -2.46
C TYR A 312 -10.66 38.35 -2.54
N GLU A 313 -9.93 38.46 -3.66
CA GLU A 313 -8.70 39.27 -3.74
C GLU A 313 -8.89 40.76 -3.43
N HIS A 314 -10.06 41.31 -3.76
CA HIS A 314 -10.38 42.73 -3.55
C HIS A 314 -11.18 43.00 -2.26
N ARG A 315 -11.34 41.99 -1.39
CA ARG A 315 -12.14 42.11 -0.16
C ARG A 315 -11.26 42.19 1.07
N ASN A 316 -11.65 42.99 2.04
CA ASN A 316 -11.12 42.87 3.40
C ASN A 316 -11.83 41.69 4.09
N LEU A 317 -11.07 40.68 4.49
CA LEU A 317 -11.57 39.46 5.11
C LEU A 317 -11.54 39.52 6.65
N ALA A 318 -11.03 40.62 7.23
CA ALA A 318 -10.97 40.81 8.67
C ALA A 318 -12.39 40.81 9.29
N GLY A 319 -12.55 40.16 10.45
CA GLY A 319 -13.83 40.02 11.12
C GLY A 319 -14.84 39.09 10.42
N THR A 320 -14.44 38.38 9.36
CA THR A 320 -15.33 37.46 8.63
C THR A 320 -15.00 35.99 8.92
N TRP A 321 -15.98 35.12 8.68
CA TRP A 321 -15.80 33.65 8.73
C TRP A 321 -15.19 33.07 7.46
N ILE A 322 -14.90 33.91 6.45
CA ILE A 322 -14.41 33.44 5.14
C ILE A 322 -13.08 32.70 5.28
N PRO A 323 -12.03 33.24 5.94
CA PRO A 323 -10.75 32.54 6.03
C PRO A 323 -10.85 31.19 6.77
N PRO A 324 -11.54 31.08 7.93
CA PRO A 324 -11.79 29.78 8.56
C PRO A 324 -12.53 28.79 7.65
N ILE A 325 -13.58 29.22 6.93
CA ILE A 325 -14.34 28.33 6.02
C ILE A 325 -13.47 27.87 4.85
N VAL A 326 -12.68 28.77 4.25
CA VAL A 326 -11.73 28.41 3.18
C VAL A 326 -10.75 27.35 3.70
N LYS A 327 -10.20 27.53 4.91
CA LYS A 327 -9.33 26.55 5.57
C LYS A 327 -10.01 25.20 5.80
N LEU A 328 -11.26 25.20 6.25
CA LEU A 328 -12.05 23.98 6.45
C LEU A 328 -12.15 23.18 5.16
N LEU A 329 -12.63 23.83 4.09
CA LEU A 329 -12.85 23.17 2.81
C LEU A 329 -11.52 22.72 2.20
N TYR A 330 -10.50 23.57 2.24
CA TYR A 330 -9.19 23.28 1.71
C TYR A 330 -8.54 22.07 2.39
N GLY A 331 -8.55 22.03 3.73
CA GLY A 331 -8.03 20.91 4.50
C GLY A 331 -8.82 19.63 4.28
N ALA A 332 -10.15 19.72 4.19
CA ALA A 332 -11.03 18.58 3.96
C ALA A 332 -10.82 17.96 2.57
N ILE A 333 -10.84 18.78 1.51
CA ILE A 333 -10.68 18.31 0.13
C ILE A 333 -9.29 17.69 -0.05
N MET A 334 -8.25 18.29 0.53
CA MET A 334 -6.91 17.72 0.42
C MET A 334 -6.83 16.35 1.08
N ALA A 335 -7.32 16.20 2.32
CA ALA A 335 -7.33 14.91 3.00
C ALA A 335 -8.19 13.87 2.27
N LEU A 336 -9.33 14.27 1.70
CA LEU A 336 -10.17 13.41 0.87
C LEU A 336 -9.40 12.81 -0.31
N LEU A 337 -8.49 13.58 -0.91
CA LEU A 337 -7.70 13.16 -2.07
C LEU A 337 -6.44 12.39 -1.68
N THR A 338 -5.74 12.79 -0.63
CA THR A 338 -4.39 12.29 -0.34
C THR A 338 -4.34 11.16 0.68
N ASN A 339 -5.20 11.15 1.71
CA ASN A 339 -5.18 10.10 2.72
C ASN A 339 -5.48 8.71 2.17
N PRO A 340 -6.39 8.50 1.19
CA PRO A 340 -6.60 7.18 0.59
C PRO A 340 -5.36 6.67 -0.12
N ILE A 341 -4.60 7.57 -0.75
CA ILE A 341 -3.31 7.24 -1.36
C ILE A 341 -2.31 6.84 -0.28
N MET A 342 -2.17 7.62 0.79
CA MET A 342 -1.28 7.29 1.92
C MET A 342 -1.64 5.94 2.56
N ALA A 343 -2.93 5.65 2.71
CA ALA A 343 -3.40 4.37 3.21
C ALA A 343 -3.09 3.22 2.24
N LEU A 344 -3.26 3.42 0.93
CA LEU A 344 -2.85 2.45 -0.08
C LEU A 344 -1.35 2.19 -0.07
N LEU A 345 -0.52 3.22 0.13
CA LEU A 345 0.92 3.06 0.31
C LEU A 345 1.22 2.13 1.48
N ALA A 346 0.59 2.37 2.64
CA ALA A 346 0.79 1.56 3.84
C ALA A 346 0.24 0.13 3.71
N MET A 347 -0.95 -0.05 3.13
CA MET A 347 -1.54 -1.37 2.86
C MET A 347 -0.74 -2.17 1.82
N GLY A 348 -0.16 -1.48 0.84
CA GLY A 348 0.72 -2.03 -0.19
C GLY A 348 2.18 -2.08 0.20
N ALA A 349 2.52 -1.87 1.48
CA ALA A 349 3.89 -1.91 1.93
C ALA A 349 4.50 -3.29 1.66
N GLU A 350 5.72 -3.32 1.09
CA GLU A 350 6.39 -4.58 0.69
C GLU A 350 6.42 -5.61 1.82
N SER A 351 6.77 -5.16 3.02
CA SER A 351 6.94 -6.03 4.17
C SER A 351 5.60 -6.56 4.71
N SER A 352 4.54 -5.75 4.69
CA SER A 352 3.18 -6.17 5.03
C SER A 352 2.66 -7.20 4.05
N VAL A 353 2.82 -6.96 2.75
CA VAL A 353 2.40 -7.91 1.70
C VAL A 353 3.20 -9.19 1.79
N ARG A 354 4.52 -9.13 2.01
CA ARG A 354 5.35 -10.33 2.14
C ARG A 354 4.99 -11.18 3.35
N ARG A 355 4.65 -10.57 4.49
CA ARG A 355 4.23 -11.32 5.69
C ARG A 355 2.89 -12.04 5.49
N ALA A 356 1.99 -11.44 4.73
CA ALA A 356 0.66 -11.99 4.46
C ALA A 356 0.63 -12.96 3.28
N TYR A 357 1.55 -12.80 2.33
CA TYR A 357 1.63 -13.57 1.10
C TYR A 357 3.07 -14.03 0.81
N PRO A 358 3.74 -14.77 1.73
CA PRO A 358 5.10 -15.25 1.52
C PRO A 358 5.24 -16.19 0.32
N GLU A 359 4.15 -16.84 -0.10
CA GLU A 359 4.05 -17.78 -1.20
C GLU A 359 4.14 -17.14 -2.60
N LEU A 360 4.06 -15.81 -2.70
CA LEU A 360 4.10 -15.17 -4.02
C LEU A 360 5.48 -15.27 -4.66
N ASP A 361 5.51 -15.71 -5.92
CA ASP A 361 6.73 -15.80 -6.74
C ASP A 361 7.53 -14.50 -6.81
N ILE A 362 6.87 -13.33 -6.65
CA ILE A 362 7.53 -12.03 -6.62
C ILE A 362 8.54 -11.88 -5.48
N TRP A 363 8.39 -12.68 -4.41
CA TRP A 363 9.28 -12.67 -3.25
C TRP A 363 10.46 -13.59 -3.37
N GLN A 364 10.43 -14.54 -4.30
CA GLN A 364 11.58 -15.36 -4.62
C GLN A 364 12.65 -14.43 -5.19
N PRO A 365 13.72 -14.10 -4.46
CA PRO A 365 14.84 -13.44 -5.07
C PRO A 365 15.73 -14.53 -5.67
N PHE A 366 16.70 -14.18 -6.49
CA PHE A 366 17.96 -14.94 -6.46
C PHE A 366 18.44 -14.97 -4.98
N GLY A 367 18.31 -16.03 -4.17
CA GLY A 367 18.71 -17.43 -4.40
C GLY A 367 17.64 -18.53 -4.26
N GLY A 368 16.48 -18.34 -4.86
CA GLY A 368 15.53 -19.41 -5.17
C GLY A 368 14.96 -20.13 -3.95
N GLU A 369 14.54 -21.37 -4.15
CA GLU A 369 14.07 -22.29 -3.10
C GLU A 369 15.04 -22.32 -1.92
N ALA A 370 16.35 -22.23 -2.14
CA ALA A 370 17.36 -22.30 -1.09
C ALA A 370 17.31 -21.13 -0.09
N ASP A 371 17.06 -19.89 -0.54
CA ASP A 371 16.92 -18.74 0.36
C ASP A 371 15.59 -18.78 1.13
N TYR A 372 14.54 -19.32 0.50
CA TYR A 372 13.25 -19.56 1.15
C TYR A 372 13.36 -20.66 2.21
N GLN A 373 14.04 -21.76 1.88
CA GLN A 373 14.35 -22.85 2.79
C GLN A 373 15.30 -22.41 3.91
N ALA A 374 16.28 -21.57 3.63
CA ALA A 374 17.12 -20.93 4.64
C ALA A 374 16.28 -20.06 5.59
N TRP A 375 15.29 -19.34 5.06
CA TRP A 375 14.35 -18.58 5.89
C TRP A 375 13.49 -19.49 6.78
N LEU A 376 12.93 -20.58 6.25
CA LEU A 376 12.17 -21.58 7.02
C LEU A 376 13.04 -22.16 8.14
N THR A 377 14.27 -22.54 7.80
CA THR A 377 15.28 -23.05 8.72
C THR A 377 15.63 -22.02 9.82
N GLU A 378 15.86 -20.76 9.46
CA GLU A 378 16.10 -19.67 10.42
C GLU A 378 14.92 -19.45 11.37
N GLN A 379 13.69 -19.59 10.88
CA GLN A 379 12.48 -19.44 11.69
C GLN A 379 12.15 -20.71 12.49
N HIS A 380 12.94 -21.77 12.36
CA HIS A 380 12.67 -23.09 12.95
C HIS A 380 11.30 -23.63 12.57
N ILE A 381 10.80 -23.22 11.40
CA ILE A 381 9.57 -23.73 10.81
C ILE A 381 10.02 -24.95 10.01
N ALA A 382 9.57 -26.14 10.42
CA ALA A 382 9.87 -27.35 9.65
C ALA A 382 9.29 -27.17 8.24
N GLY A 383 10.07 -27.49 7.20
CA GLY A 383 9.62 -27.35 5.81
C GLY A 383 8.31 -28.09 5.51
N ASP A 384 7.97 -29.08 6.34
CA ASP A 384 6.79 -29.92 6.26
C ASP A 384 5.55 -29.33 6.98
N GLU A 385 5.73 -28.30 7.82
CA GLU A 385 4.64 -27.60 8.52
C GLU A 385 4.03 -26.46 7.69
N VAL A 386 4.73 -26.03 6.64
CA VAL A 386 4.20 -25.10 5.64
C VAL A 386 3.76 -25.93 4.44
N GLU A 387 2.56 -26.52 4.53
CA GLU A 387 1.88 -26.97 3.32
C GLU A 387 1.70 -25.74 2.43
N ILE A 388 2.53 -25.66 1.38
CA ILE A 388 2.35 -24.71 0.30
C ILE A 388 1.07 -25.17 -0.42
N GLY A 389 -0.07 -24.57 -0.06
CA GLY A 389 -1.41 -24.92 -0.50
C GLY A 389 -2.24 -23.74 -0.96
#